data_AF-A0A381UX32-F1
#
_entry.id   AF-A0A381UX32-F1
#
_cell.length_a   1.000
_cell.length_b   1.000
_cell.length_c   1.000
_cell.angle_alpha   90.00
_cell.angle_beta   90.00
_cell.angle_gamma   90.00
#
_symmetry.space_group_name_H-M   'P 1'
#
loop_
_entity.id
_entity.type
_entity.pdbx_description
1 polymer ?
#
loop_
_entity_poly.entity_id
_entity_poly.type
_entity_poly.pdbx_seq_one_letter_code
_entity_poly.pdbx_strand_id
1 'polypeptide(L)'
;MKSLRDSKKSIIYYSIGTIALGLYVTLFYPTIRDSTGLTDFLEQLPEAMLAFIGDADTYTTPEGFLNAEVFGFMGPMIFGVFAIIAGAGTIAGEEESHSLDQLLANPVSRKQVLLQKAGALLTGLFALSIALWLGIIGGSKIAGFGLSLIGTTQAIFSLYILGITLGLIALAIGASTGKKSLAGGFAASVAIIGFLLDTFLSVVDALDPLRFISVFYYFNGNDVIINGINPVHCITMVCTAAIALVIAIWQFEKRDLAN
;
A
#
# COMPACT_ATOMS: atom_id res chain seq x y z
N MET A 1 24.37 -0.72 -3.70
CA MET A 1 23.46 -0.32 -2.58
C MET A 1 23.28 -1.48 -1.61
N LYS A 2 23.91 -1.44 -0.43
CA LYS A 2 23.81 -2.47 0.62
C LYS A 2 22.35 -2.74 1.02
N SER A 3 21.55 -1.68 1.16
CA SER A 3 20.13 -1.75 1.53
C SER A 3 19.28 -2.64 0.60
N LEU A 4 19.52 -2.61 -0.72
CA LEU A 4 18.82 -3.47 -1.68
C LEU A 4 19.25 -4.94 -1.56
N ARG A 5 20.53 -5.19 -1.27
CA ARG A 5 21.06 -6.54 -1.09
C ARG A 5 20.47 -7.19 0.17
N ASP A 6 20.36 -6.43 1.24
CA ASP A 6 19.84 -6.91 2.52
C ASP A 6 18.32 -7.12 2.45
N SER A 7 17.61 -6.31 1.66
CA SER A 7 16.16 -6.45 1.45
C SER A 7 15.78 -7.49 0.38
N LYS A 8 16.74 -7.99 -0.42
CA LYS A 8 16.47 -8.83 -1.60
C LYS A 8 15.66 -10.09 -1.28
N LYS A 9 16.00 -10.80 -0.20
CA LYS A 9 15.27 -12.02 0.21
C LYS A 9 13.83 -11.69 0.59
N SER A 10 13.62 -10.64 1.37
CA SER A 10 12.30 -10.17 1.76
C SER A 10 11.47 -9.82 0.52
N ILE A 11 12.01 -9.01 -0.40
CA ILE A 11 11.33 -8.64 -1.65
C ILE A 11 10.94 -9.89 -2.46
N ILE A 12 11.81 -10.89 -2.57
CA ILE A 12 11.50 -12.14 -3.28
C ILE A 12 10.33 -12.86 -2.61
N TYR A 13 10.34 -13.06 -1.30
CA TYR A 13 9.25 -13.76 -0.59
C TYR A 13 7.93 -13.00 -0.70
N TYR A 14 7.93 -11.68 -0.50
CA TYR A 14 6.74 -10.85 -0.69
C TYR A 14 6.25 -10.90 -2.14
N SER A 15 7.14 -10.85 -3.13
CA SER A 15 6.77 -10.93 -4.55
C SER A 15 6.13 -12.27 -4.90
N ILE A 16 6.69 -13.38 -4.42
CA ILE A 16 6.11 -14.72 -4.62
C ILE A 16 4.71 -14.79 -3.99
N GLY A 17 4.56 -14.35 -2.74
CA GLY A 17 3.27 -14.32 -2.07
C GLY A 17 2.25 -13.43 -2.80
N THR A 18 2.69 -12.29 -3.33
CA THR A 18 1.83 -11.35 -4.06
C THR A 18 1.40 -11.90 -5.42
N ILE A 19 2.28 -12.61 -6.14
CA ILE A 19 1.91 -13.34 -7.37
C ILE A 19 0.88 -14.42 -7.03
N ALA A 20 1.16 -15.23 -6.01
CA ALA A 20 0.27 -16.31 -5.59
C ALA A 20 -1.11 -15.79 -5.21
N LEU A 21 -1.18 -14.64 -4.55
CA LEU A 21 -2.43 -13.97 -4.22
C LEU A 21 -3.18 -13.46 -5.44
N GLY A 22 -2.49 -12.77 -6.36
CA GLY A 22 -3.11 -12.32 -7.61
C GLY A 22 -3.69 -13.49 -8.41
N LEU A 23 -2.95 -14.60 -8.48
CA LEU A 23 -3.41 -15.85 -9.09
C LEU A 23 -4.60 -16.44 -8.32
N TYR A 24 -4.51 -16.54 -6.99
CA TYR A 24 -5.56 -17.09 -6.16
C TYR A 24 -6.90 -16.36 -6.38
N VAL A 25 -6.90 -15.03 -6.24
CA VAL A 25 -8.13 -14.24 -6.36
C VAL A 25 -8.72 -14.35 -7.77
N THR A 26 -7.89 -14.21 -8.81
CA THR A 26 -8.39 -14.29 -10.19
C THR A 26 -8.81 -15.69 -10.62
N LEU A 27 -8.14 -16.75 -10.15
CA LEU A 27 -8.58 -18.13 -10.40
C LEU A 27 -9.84 -18.49 -9.60
N PHE A 28 -10.09 -17.80 -8.49
CA PHE A 28 -11.30 -17.98 -7.68
C PHE A 28 -12.52 -17.25 -8.27
N TYR A 29 -12.30 -16.11 -8.97
CA TYR A 29 -13.36 -15.26 -9.53
C TYR A 29 -14.47 -16.00 -10.32
N PRO A 30 -14.20 -16.99 -11.20
CA PRO A 30 -15.27 -17.71 -11.90
C PRO A 30 -16.29 -18.36 -10.94
N THR A 31 -15.85 -18.80 -9.76
CA THR A 31 -16.73 -19.36 -8.72
C THR A 31 -17.70 -18.30 -8.18
N ILE A 32 -17.25 -17.06 -8.09
CA ILE A 32 -18.05 -15.92 -7.64
C ILE A 32 -19.02 -15.49 -8.75
N ARG A 33 -18.52 -15.33 -9.97
CA ARG A 33 -19.32 -14.95 -11.15
C ARG A 33 -20.45 -15.93 -11.44
N ASP A 34 -20.18 -17.23 -11.33
CA ASP A 34 -21.13 -18.28 -11.73
C ASP A 34 -21.99 -18.76 -10.53
N SER A 35 -21.87 -18.12 -9.36
CA SER A 35 -22.63 -18.46 -8.16
C SER A 35 -24.05 -17.90 -8.22
N THR A 36 -25.03 -18.79 -8.42
CA THR A 36 -26.45 -18.43 -8.49
C THR A 36 -27.05 -17.98 -7.16
N GLY A 37 -26.48 -18.40 -6.02
CA GLY A 37 -26.98 -18.02 -4.69
C GLY A 37 -26.25 -16.83 -4.06
N LEU A 38 -25.17 -16.33 -4.69
CA LEU A 38 -24.39 -15.22 -4.14
C LEU A 38 -25.11 -13.89 -4.30
N THR A 39 -25.72 -13.64 -5.47
CA THR A 39 -26.49 -12.42 -5.72
C THR A 39 -27.61 -12.27 -4.70
N ASP A 40 -28.45 -13.31 -4.55
CA ASP A 40 -29.55 -13.33 -3.56
C ASP A 40 -29.05 -13.11 -2.13
N PHE A 41 -27.88 -13.64 -1.79
CA PHE A 41 -27.29 -13.46 -0.46
C PHE A 41 -26.80 -12.02 -0.25
N LEU A 42 -26.12 -11.43 -1.22
CA LEU A 42 -25.62 -10.05 -1.15
C LEU A 42 -26.78 -9.06 -1.08
N GLU A 43 -27.86 -9.26 -1.85
CA GLU A 43 -29.06 -8.41 -1.81
C GLU A 43 -29.76 -8.42 -0.43
N GLN A 44 -29.55 -9.46 0.37
CA GLN A 44 -30.10 -9.57 1.73
C GLN A 44 -29.19 -8.93 2.80
N LEU A 45 -27.98 -8.49 2.43
CA LEU A 45 -27.08 -7.85 3.39
C LEU A 45 -27.52 -6.42 3.71
N PRO A 46 -27.30 -5.96 4.97
CA PRO A 46 -27.48 -4.56 5.31
C PRO A 46 -26.59 -3.66 4.45
N GLU A 47 -27.07 -2.45 4.15
CA GLU A 47 -26.35 -1.43 3.37
C GLU A 47 -24.94 -1.15 3.93
N ALA A 48 -24.78 -1.18 5.25
CA ALA A 48 -23.49 -1.04 5.91
C ALA A 48 -22.48 -2.17 5.57
N MET A 49 -22.95 -3.38 5.26
CA MET A 49 -22.10 -4.47 4.79
C MET A 49 -21.84 -4.38 3.29
N LEU A 50 -22.81 -3.91 2.50
CA LEU A 50 -22.64 -3.66 1.06
C LEU A 50 -21.66 -2.53 0.77
N ALA A 51 -21.55 -1.53 1.64
CA ALA A 51 -20.51 -0.51 1.56
C ALA A 51 -19.07 -1.08 1.63
N PHE A 52 -18.91 -2.30 2.17
CA PHE A 52 -17.63 -2.99 2.23
C PHE A 52 -17.39 -3.91 1.01
N ILE A 53 -18.43 -4.59 0.56
CA ILE A 53 -18.34 -5.64 -0.47
C ILE A 53 -18.57 -5.07 -1.88
N GLY A 54 -19.33 -3.98 -2.00
CA GLY A 54 -19.96 -3.54 -3.25
C GLY A 54 -21.36 -4.14 -3.40
N ASP A 55 -22.18 -3.54 -4.27
CA ASP A 55 -23.47 -4.14 -4.63
C ASP A 55 -23.27 -5.47 -5.40
N ALA A 56 -24.31 -6.29 -5.45
CA ALA A 56 -24.23 -7.62 -6.04
C ALA A 56 -23.86 -7.59 -7.54
N ASP A 57 -24.41 -6.63 -8.26
CA ASP A 57 -24.16 -6.46 -9.70
C ASP A 57 -22.70 -6.09 -9.97
N THR A 58 -22.12 -5.18 -9.20
CA THR A 58 -20.71 -4.79 -9.34
C THR A 58 -19.80 -5.89 -8.85
N TYR A 59 -20.10 -6.54 -7.73
CA TYR A 59 -19.25 -7.58 -7.13
C TYR A 59 -19.13 -8.83 -8.03
N THR A 60 -20.13 -9.13 -8.85
CA THR A 60 -20.06 -10.25 -9.81
C THR A 60 -19.25 -9.92 -11.07
N THR A 61 -18.92 -8.64 -11.32
CA THR A 61 -17.97 -8.24 -12.38
C THR A 61 -16.52 -8.50 -11.97
N PRO A 62 -15.59 -8.74 -12.91
CA PRO A 62 -14.20 -9.02 -12.55
C PRO A 62 -13.52 -7.80 -11.94
N GLU A 63 -13.78 -6.59 -12.45
CA GLU A 63 -13.25 -5.35 -11.89
C GLU A 63 -13.81 -5.07 -10.49
N GLY A 64 -15.11 -5.25 -10.26
CA GLY A 64 -15.72 -5.03 -8.95
C GLY A 64 -15.25 -6.02 -7.90
N PHE A 65 -15.17 -7.32 -8.24
CA PHE A 65 -14.61 -8.34 -7.36
C PHE A 65 -13.15 -8.03 -6.97
N LEU A 66 -12.31 -7.68 -7.95
CA LEU A 66 -10.92 -7.33 -7.68
C LEU A 66 -10.80 -6.02 -6.91
N ASN A 67 -11.69 -5.06 -7.14
CA ASN A 67 -11.76 -3.82 -6.38
C ASN A 67 -11.99 -4.13 -4.90
N ALA A 68 -13.00 -4.93 -4.56
CA ALA A 68 -13.33 -5.28 -3.19
C ALA A 68 -12.23 -6.11 -2.51
N GLU A 69 -11.83 -7.23 -3.12
CA GLU A 69 -10.92 -8.18 -2.48
C GLU A 69 -9.46 -7.71 -2.50
N VAL A 70 -8.96 -7.30 -3.67
CA VAL A 70 -7.55 -6.95 -3.83
C VAL A 70 -7.32 -5.50 -3.44
N PHE A 71 -8.05 -4.55 -4.02
CA PHE A 71 -7.75 -3.14 -3.79
C PHE A 71 -8.38 -2.59 -2.51
N GLY A 72 -9.51 -3.15 -2.06
CA GLY A 72 -10.17 -2.77 -0.82
C GLY A 72 -9.51 -3.35 0.42
N PHE A 73 -8.93 -4.56 0.34
CA PHE A 73 -8.46 -5.26 1.54
C PHE A 73 -7.04 -5.83 1.42
N MET A 74 -6.85 -6.85 0.57
CA MET A 74 -5.64 -7.68 0.59
C MET A 74 -4.38 -6.92 0.13
N GLY A 75 -4.53 -6.11 -0.92
CA GLY A 75 -3.47 -5.29 -1.51
C GLY A 75 -2.93 -4.25 -0.53
N PRO A 76 -3.77 -3.36 0.04
CA PRO A 76 -3.35 -2.40 1.05
C PRO A 76 -2.70 -3.06 2.26
N MET A 77 -3.18 -4.23 2.68
CA MET A 77 -2.58 -4.98 3.79
C MET A 77 -1.14 -5.39 3.46
N ILE A 78 -0.89 -6.05 2.32
CA ILE A 78 0.45 -6.54 1.96
C ILE A 78 1.41 -5.39 1.68
N PHE A 79 0.97 -4.41 0.88
CA PHE A 79 1.79 -3.26 0.52
C PHE A 79 2.06 -2.38 1.74
N GLY A 80 1.06 -2.16 2.58
CA GLY A 80 1.17 -1.41 3.83
C GLY A 80 2.14 -2.09 4.80
N VAL A 81 1.99 -3.38 5.07
CA VAL A 81 2.88 -4.14 5.97
C VAL A 81 4.32 -4.11 5.45
N PHE A 82 4.53 -4.40 4.16
CA PHE A 82 5.85 -4.33 3.55
C PHE A 82 6.45 -2.93 3.69
N ALA A 83 5.70 -1.90 3.32
CA ALA A 83 6.16 -0.52 3.33
C ALA A 83 6.49 -0.02 4.73
N ILE A 84 5.63 -0.31 5.71
CA ILE A 84 5.81 0.11 7.11
C ILE A 84 7.03 -0.58 7.71
N ILE A 85 7.18 -1.90 7.51
CA ILE A 85 8.34 -2.64 8.03
C ILE A 85 9.64 -2.13 7.38
N ALA A 86 9.66 -1.98 6.06
CA ALA A 86 10.82 -1.47 5.35
C ALA A 86 11.14 -0.03 5.76
N GLY A 87 10.16 0.86 5.78
CA GLY A 87 10.32 2.26 6.19
C GLY A 87 10.83 2.39 7.63
N ALA A 88 10.17 1.76 8.59
CA ALA A 88 10.56 1.79 10.00
C ALA A 88 11.92 1.14 10.28
N GLY A 89 12.25 0.06 9.56
CA GLY A 89 13.48 -0.71 9.79
C GLY A 89 14.74 -0.13 9.16
N THR A 90 14.63 0.79 8.19
CA THR A 90 15.78 1.23 7.38
C THR A 90 16.81 2.08 8.11
N ILE A 91 16.37 3.02 8.97
CA ILE A 91 17.24 3.93 9.74
C ILE A 91 17.21 3.53 11.22
N ALA A 92 16.03 3.52 11.85
CA ALA A 92 15.90 3.19 13.27
C ALA A 92 16.37 1.76 13.59
N GLY A 93 16.17 0.80 12.69
CA GLY A 93 16.68 -0.56 12.88
C GLY A 93 18.21 -0.67 12.77
N GLU A 94 18.86 0.17 11.96
CA GLU A 94 20.33 0.23 11.89
C GLU A 94 20.93 0.98 13.08
N GLU A 95 20.21 1.96 13.61
CA GLU A 95 20.54 2.70 14.84
C GLU A 95 20.44 1.80 16.07
N GLU A 96 19.32 1.07 16.23
CA GLU A 96 19.12 0.09 17.33
C GLU A 96 20.12 -1.07 17.30
N SER A 97 20.70 -1.39 16.13
CA SER A 97 21.69 -2.46 15.97
C SER A 97 23.14 -1.98 16.00
N HIS A 98 23.40 -0.70 16.30
CA HIS A 98 24.73 -0.06 16.25
C HIS A 98 25.48 -0.23 14.91
N SER A 99 24.75 -0.53 13.83
CA SER A 99 25.33 -0.73 12.50
C SER A 99 25.33 0.55 11.66
N LEU A 100 24.60 1.58 12.13
CA LEU A 100 24.57 2.91 11.53
C LEU A 100 25.95 3.56 11.54
N ASP A 101 26.71 3.40 12.63
CA ASP A 101 28.04 3.98 12.81
C ASP A 101 29.07 3.41 11.82
N GLN A 102 28.97 2.11 11.52
CA GLN A 102 29.81 1.48 10.49
C GLN A 102 29.48 1.97 9.07
N LEU A 103 28.22 2.36 8.82
CA LEU A 103 27.79 2.91 7.54
C LEU A 103 28.23 4.36 7.37
N LEU A 104 28.10 5.18 8.43
CA LEU A 104 28.52 6.58 8.46
C LEU A 104 30.04 6.77 8.61
N ALA A 105 30.80 5.71 8.92
CA ALA A 105 32.27 5.72 8.85
C ALA A 105 32.81 5.89 7.42
N ASN A 106 31.96 5.65 6.40
CA ASN A 106 32.28 5.99 5.01
C ASN A 106 31.92 7.47 4.73
N PRO A 107 32.61 8.15 3.79
CA PRO A 107 32.36 9.56 3.45
C PRO A 107 31.06 9.74 2.64
N VAL A 108 29.93 9.33 3.21
CA VAL A 108 28.59 9.41 2.62
C VAL A 108 27.75 10.34 3.47
N SER A 109 27.14 11.33 2.83
CA SER A 109 26.25 12.26 3.55
C SER A 109 25.01 11.54 4.07
N ARG A 110 24.50 11.99 5.23
CA ARG A 110 23.26 11.47 5.83
C ARG A 110 22.06 11.52 4.87
N LYS A 111 21.96 12.60 4.10
CA LYS A 111 20.98 12.76 3.02
C LYS A 111 21.09 11.65 1.97
N GLN A 112 22.30 11.34 1.51
CA GLN A 112 22.50 10.27 0.54
C GLN A 112 22.10 8.91 1.11
N VAL A 113 22.42 8.62 2.37
CA VAL A 113 21.99 7.38 3.04
C VAL A 113 20.46 7.29 3.04
N LEU A 114 19.78 8.34 3.51
CA LEU A 114 18.32 8.36 3.58
C LEU A 114 17.66 8.21 2.20
N LEU A 115 18.16 8.92 1.18
CA LEU A 115 17.67 8.77 -0.19
C LEU A 115 17.90 7.37 -0.77
N GLN A 116 19.00 6.71 -0.42
CA GLN A 116 19.22 5.31 -0.82
C GLN A 116 18.23 4.36 -0.13
N LYS A 117 17.87 4.61 1.14
CA LYS A 117 16.86 3.84 1.86
C LYS A 117 15.47 4.04 1.26
N ALA A 118 15.09 5.29 1.00
CA ALA A 118 13.84 5.61 0.31
C ALA A 118 13.79 4.96 -1.09
N GLY A 119 14.88 5.05 -1.87
CA GLY A 119 14.98 4.38 -3.17
C GLY A 119 14.84 2.86 -3.08
N ALA A 120 15.37 2.22 -2.03
CA ALA A 120 15.22 0.79 -1.81
C ALA A 120 13.77 0.41 -1.48
N LEU A 121 13.07 1.19 -0.65
CA LEU A 121 11.64 1.05 -0.37
C LEU A 121 10.81 1.15 -1.67
N LEU A 122 11.02 2.20 -2.46
CA LEU A 122 10.34 2.42 -3.74
C LEU A 122 10.59 1.25 -4.70
N THR A 123 11.84 0.79 -4.81
CA THR A 123 12.19 -0.37 -5.67
C THR A 123 11.48 -1.64 -5.22
N GLY A 124 11.41 -1.89 -3.91
CA GLY A 124 10.71 -3.05 -3.36
C GLY A 124 9.22 -3.00 -3.67
N LEU A 125 8.57 -1.86 -3.42
CA LEU A 125 7.16 -1.66 -3.74
C LEU A 125 6.87 -1.78 -5.24
N PHE A 126 7.79 -1.33 -6.10
CA PHE A 126 7.68 -1.47 -7.54
C PHE A 126 7.76 -2.95 -7.97
N ALA A 127 8.66 -3.73 -7.34
CA ALA A 127 8.72 -5.17 -7.57
C ALA A 127 7.43 -5.88 -7.13
N LEU A 128 6.86 -5.51 -5.98
CA LEU A 128 5.55 -6.02 -5.53
C LEU A 128 4.42 -5.63 -6.50
N SER A 129 4.48 -4.42 -7.08
CA SER A 129 3.51 -3.95 -8.07
C SER A 129 3.54 -4.80 -9.34
N ILE A 130 4.74 -5.08 -9.86
CA ILE A 130 4.93 -5.99 -11.01
C ILE A 130 4.45 -7.40 -10.65
N ALA A 131 4.81 -7.89 -9.46
CA ALA A 131 4.40 -9.20 -8.97
C ALA A 131 2.87 -9.36 -8.91
N LEU A 132 2.17 -8.37 -8.34
CA LEU A 132 0.71 -8.35 -8.29
C LEU A 132 0.10 -8.30 -9.69
N TRP A 133 0.64 -7.44 -10.55
CA TRP A 133 0.19 -7.31 -11.94
C TRP A 133 0.32 -8.64 -12.69
N LEU A 134 1.46 -9.33 -12.55
CA LEU A 134 1.68 -10.63 -13.16
C LEU A 134 0.71 -11.69 -12.63
N GLY A 135 0.43 -11.67 -11.32
CA GLY A 135 -0.55 -12.57 -10.70
C GLY A 135 -1.96 -12.36 -11.26
N ILE A 136 -2.41 -11.10 -11.30
CA ILE A 136 -3.77 -10.74 -11.74
C ILE A 136 -3.95 -10.96 -13.26
N ILE A 137 -3.03 -10.45 -14.08
CA ILE A 137 -3.11 -10.59 -15.54
C ILE A 137 -2.86 -12.04 -15.97
N GLY A 138 -1.95 -12.74 -15.28
CA GLY A 138 -1.72 -14.16 -15.52
C GLY A 138 -2.94 -15.00 -15.18
N GLY A 139 -3.51 -14.80 -14.00
CA GLY A 139 -4.64 -15.60 -13.54
C GLY A 139 -5.94 -15.30 -14.28
N SER A 140 -6.21 -14.05 -14.68
CA SER A 140 -7.35 -13.73 -15.56
C SER A 140 -7.26 -14.42 -16.93
N LYS A 141 -6.06 -14.50 -17.53
CA LYS A 141 -5.85 -15.26 -18.77
C LYS A 141 -6.07 -16.76 -18.59
N ILE A 142 -5.64 -17.33 -17.46
CA ILE A 142 -5.82 -18.76 -17.15
C ILE A 142 -7.31 -19.06 -16.89
N ALA A 143 -7.99 -18.20 -16.14
CA ALA A 143 -9.40 -18.33 -15.80
C ALA A 143 -10.34 -17.99 -16.98
N GLY A 144 -9.83 -17.35 -18.03
CA GLY A 144 -10.57 -17.12 -19.27
C GLY A 144 -11.62 -16.00 -19.21
N PHE A 145 -11.36 -14.93 -18.44
CA PHE A 145 -12.23 -13.75 -18.41
C PHE A 145 -11.49 -12.48 -18.87
N GLY A 146 -12.27 -11.52 -19.38
CA GLY A 146 -11.75 -10.21 -19.79
C GLY A 146 -11.52 -9.32 -18.57
N LEU A 147 -10.37 -8.64 -18.53
CA LEU A 147 -10.05 -7.68 -17.49
C LEU A 147 -9.35 -6.46 -18.10
N SER A 148 -9.76 -5.26 -17.70
CA SER A 148 -9.14 -4.02 -18.17
C SER A 148 -7.65 -3.95 -17.77
N LEU A 149 -6.76 -3.98 -18.77
CA LEU A 149 -5.32 -3.85 -18.55
C LEU A 149 -4.95 -2.47 -17.99
N ILE A 150 -5.60 -1.43 -18.50
CA ILE A 150 -5.38 -0.04 -18.10
C ILE A 150 -5.88 0.19 -16.68
N GLY A 151 -7.13 -0.20 -16.39
CA GLY A 151 -7.73 -0.07 -15.07
C GLY A 151 -6.94 -0.83 -13.99
N THR A 152 -6.55 -2.08 -14.29
CA THR A 152 -5.71 -2.89 -13.39
C THR A 152 -4.37 -2.22 -13.12
N THR A 153 -3.74 -1.66 -14.15
CA THR A 153 -2.44 -0.98 -14.02
C THR A 153 -2.57 0.30 -13.20
N GLN A 154 -3.65 1.06 -13.41
CA GLN A 154 -3.98 2.27 -12.65
C GLN A 154 -4.24 1.97 -11.17
N ALA A 155 -4.99 0.91 -10.85
CA ALA A 155 -5.26 0.52 -9.47
C ALA A 155 -4.00 0.05 -8.75
N ILE A 156 -3.16 -0.75 -9.41
CA ILE A 156 -1.85 -1.17 -8.87
C ILE A 156 -0.92 0.03 -8.68
N PHE A 157 -0.95 1.00 -9.59
CA PHE A 157 -0.17 2.23 -9.44
C PHE A 157 -0.66 3.08 -8.26
N SER A 158 -1.98 3.18 -8.05
CA SER A 158 -2.52 3.83 -6.86
C SER A 158 -2.07 3.12 -5.58
N LEU A 159 -2.10 1.78 -5.58
CA LEU A 159 -1.64 0.95 -4.46
C LEU A 159 -0.13 1.12 -4.19
N TYR A 160 0.67 1.27 -5.25
CA TYR A 160 2.08 1.61 -5.15
C TYR A 160 2.29 2.96 -4.44
N ILE A 161 1.51 3.98 -4.78
CA ILE A 161 1.56 5.30 -4.12
C ILE A 161 1.11 5.21 -2.65
N LEU A 162 0.07 4.41 -2.34
CA LEU A 162 -0.34 4.16 -0.96
C LEU A 162 0.82 3.56 -0.14
N GLY A 163 1.45 2.52 -0.68
CA GLY A 163 2.64 1.90 -0.08
C GLY A 163 3.77 2.91 0.13
N ILE A 164 4.08 3.73 -0.87
CA ILE A 164 5.11 4.79 -0.73
C ILE A 164 4.75 5.73 0.41
N THR A 165 3.50 6.18 0.46
CA THR A 165 3.03 7.15 1.46
C THR A 165 3.20 6.60 2.87
N LEU A 166 2.72 5.39 3.14
CA LEU A 166 2.84 4.73 4.45
C LEU A 166 4.30 4.44 4.81
N GLY A 167 5.09 3.96 3.86
CA GLY A 167 6.50 3.64 4.08
C GLY A 167 7.35 4.88 4.34
N LEU A 168 7.08 6.00 3.65
CA LEU A 168 7.78 7.27 3.87
C LEU A 168 7.35 7.95 5.18
N ILE A 169 6.09 7.80 5.61
CA ILE A 169 5.66 8.21 6.96
C ILE A 169 6.45 7.41 8.01
N ALA A 170 6.52 6.08 7.87
CA ALA A 170 7.29 5.24 8.79
C ALA A 170 8.78 5.63 8.80
N LEU A 171 9.37 5.85 7.62
CA LEU A 171 10.75 6.30 7.49
C LEU A 171 10.97 7.67 8.13
N ALA A 172 10.05 8.62 7.97
CA ALA A 172 10.16 9.94 8.57
C ALA A 172 10.16 9.89 10.10
N ILE A 173 9.24 9.12 10.70
CA ILE A 173 9.21 8.92 12.15
C ILE A 173 10.45 8.16 12.63
N GLY A 174 10.88 7.12 11.91
CA GLY A 174 12.08 6.36 12.25
C GLY A 174 13.34 7.21 12.20
N ALA A 175 13.51 8.00 11.14
CA ALA A 175 14.64 8.92 10.99
C ALA A 175 14.63 10.03 12.06
N SER A 176 13.44 10.49 12.47
CA SER A 176 13.28 11.54 13.48
C SER A 176 13.47 11.07 14.91
N THR A 177 13.12 9.81 15.23
CA THR A 177 13.08 9.31 16.60
C THR A 177 14.15 8.27 16.93
N GLY A 178 14.71 7.61 15.92
CA GLY A 178 15.62 6.48 16.08
C GLY A 178 14.95 5.22 16.65
N LYS A 179 13.63 5.22 16.84
CA LYS A 179 12.88 4.12 17.48
C LYS A 179 12.02 3.40 16.45
N LYS A 180 12.36 2.14 16.17
CA LYS A 180 11.68 1.32 15.16
C LYS A 180 10.22 1.04 15.54
N SER A 181 9.97 0.81 16.83
CA SER A 181 8.62 0.54 17.34
C SER A 181 7.67 1.73 17.19
N LEU A 182 8.15 2.95 17.45
CA LEU A 182 7.35 4.17 17.25
C LEU A 182 7.07 4.43 15.77
N ALA A 183 8.07 4.25 14.92
CA ALA A 183 7.93 4.40 13.47
C ALA A 183 6.90 3.44 12.88
N GLY A 184 7.02 2.15 13.22
CA GLY A 184 6.08 1.12 12.79
C GLY A 184 4.67 1.35 13.35
N GLY A 185 4.57 1.61 14.65
CA GLY A 185 3.30 1.84 15.33
C GLY A 185 2.53 3.03 14.77
N PHE A 186 3.19 4.18 14.58
CA PHE A 186 2.54 5.38 14.04
C PHE A 186 2.02 5.15 12.62
N ALA A 187 2.85 4.61 11.72
CA ALA A 187 2.43 4.37 10.34
C ALA A 187 1.33 3.29 10.25
N ALA A 188 1.37 2.26 11.10
CA ALA A 188 0.31 1.28 11.21
C ALA A 188 -0.99 1.91 11.73
N SER A 189 -0.94 2.81 12.71
CA SER A 189 -2.11 3.57 13.17
C SER A 189 -2.70 4.43 12.05
N VAL A 190 -1.86 5.12 11.27
CA VAL A 190 -2.33 5.89 10.09
C VAL A 190 -3.03 4.98 9.09
N ALA A 191 -2.47 3.80 8.81
CA ALA A 191 -3.09 2.85 7.90
C ALA A 191 -4.43 2.31 8.42
N ILE A 192 -4.47 1.81 9.66
CA ILE A 192 -5.66 1.20 10.26
C ILE A 192 -6.76 2.26 10.44
N ILE A 193 -6.44 3.41 11.05
CA ILE A 193 -7.42 4.47 11.26
C ILE A 193 -7.90 5.02 9.93
N GLY A 194 -7.01 5.24 8.96
CA GLY A 194 -7.39 5.68 7.62
C GLY A 194 -8.36 4.71 6.96
N PHE A 195 -8.04 3.41 6.99
CA PHE A 195 -8.91 2.37 6.46
C PHE A 195 -10.29 2.39 7.13
N LEU A 196 -10.35 2.36 8.47
CA LEU A 196 -11.62 2.38 9.19
C LEU A 196 -12.42 3.66 8.92
N LEU A 197 -11.76 4.82 8.85
CA LEU A 197 -12.43 6.07 8.52
C LEU A 197 -13.03 6.03 7.12
N ASP A 198 -12.29 5.59 6.09
CA ASP A 198 -12.88 5.53 4.75
C ASP A 198 -14.04 4.54 4.68
N THR A 199 -13.90 3.37 5.32
CA THR A 199 -14.92 2.31 5.34
C THR A 199 -16.19 2.69 6.12
N PHE A 200 -16.08 3.34 7.28
CA PHE A 200 -17.26 3.65 8.09
C PHE A 200 -17.91 4.98 7.72
N LEU A 201 -17.12 5.97 7.30
CA LEU A 201 -17.65 7.27 6.95
C LEU A 201 -18.33 7.26 5.58
N SER A 202 -18.02 6.30 4.70
CA SER A 202 -18.74 6.11 3.44
C SER A 202 -20.22 5.73 3.63
N VAL A 203 -20.59 5.22 4.81
CA VAL A 203 -21.97 4.81 5.15
C VAL A 203 -22.78 5.96 5.74
N VAL A 204 -22.12 7.03 6.22
CA VAL A 204 -22.77 8.14 6.94
C VAL A 204 -22.52 9.45 6.21
N ASP A 205 -23.48 9.89 5.40
CA ASP A 205 -23.42 11.13 4.61
C ASP A 205 -23.00 12.36 5.43
N ALA A 206 -23.46 12.44 6.69
CA ALA A 206 -23.14 13.54 7.59
C ALA A 206 -21.64 13.64 7.96
N LEU A 207 -20.88 12.56 7.75
CA LEU A 207 -19.45 12.47 8.06
C LEU A 207 -18.57 12.39 6.80
N ASP A 208 -19.15 12.51 5.61
CA ASP A 208 -18.43 12.50 4.33
C ASP A 208 -17.24 13.50 4.30
N PRO A 209 -17.31 14.72 4.88
CA PRO A 209 -16.16 15.62 4.96
C PRO A 209 -14.97 15.10 5.78
N LEU A 210 -15.18 14.14 6.69
CA LEU A 210 -14.09 13.56 7.48
C LEU A 210 -13.29 12.53 6.68
N ARG A 211 -13.79 12.07 5.53
CA ARG A 211 -13.08 11.13 4.64
C ARG A 211 -11.81 11.72 4.04
N PHE A 212 -11.76 13.04 3.85
CA PHE A 212 -10.57 13.75 3.34
C PHE A 212 -9.34 13.61 4.24
N ILE A 213 -9.48 13.14 5.48
CA ILE A 213 -8.37 12.86 6.39
C ILE A 213 -7.75 11.48 6.09
N SER A 214 -8.54 10.56 5.52
CA SER A 214 -8.08 9.20 5.25
C SER A 214 -7.18 9.13 4.02
N VAL A 215 -6.02 8.48 4.17
CA VAL A 215 -5.17 8.12 3.04
C VAL A 215 -5.83 7.12 2.09
N PHE A 216 -6.83 6.35 2.56
CA PHE A 216 -7.57 5.37 1.77
C PHE A 216 -8.58 6.01 0.82
N TYR A 217 -9.18 7.13 1.23
CA TYR A 217 -10.04 7.94 0.36
C TYR A 217 -9.32 8.36 -0.94
N TYR A 218 -8.09 8.85 -0.81
CA TYR A 218 -7.29 9.24 -1.97
C TYR A 218 -6.73 8.04 -2.75
N PHE A 219 -6.56 6.90 -2.10
CA PHE A 219 -6.04 5.70 -2.77
C PHE A 219 -7.11 5.05 -3.66
N ASN A 220 -8.31 4.81 -3.15
CA ASN A 220 -9.33 4.04 -3.89
C ASN A 220 -10.77 4.51 -3.66
N GLY A 221 -11.01 5.70 -3.11
CA GLY A 221 -12.37 6.20 -2.85
C GLY A 221 -13.24 6.44 -4.09
N ASN A 222 -12.68 6.27 -5.29
CA ASN A 222 -13.39 6.34 -6.56
C ASN A 222 -13.32 5.04 -7.36
N ASP A 223 -12.94 3.90 -6.76
CA ASP A 223 -12.77 2.60 -7.41
C ASP A 223 -11.88 2.67 -8.65
N VAL A 224 -10.57 2.83 -8.43
CA VAL A 224 -9.59 3.18 -9.47
C VAL A 224 -9.53 2.15 -10.60
N ILE A 225 -9.79 0.87 -10.30
CA ILE A 225 -9.80 -0.17 -11.34
C ILE A 225 -10.94 0.00 -12.34
N ILE A 226 -12.07 0.59 -11.91
CA ILE A 226 -13.27 0.82 -12.72
C ILE A 226 -13.21 2.21 -13.36
N ASN A 227 -12.97 3.24 -12.55
CA ASN A 227 -13.13 4.64 -12.96
C ASN A 227 -11.81 5.32 -13.34
N GLY A 228 -10.68 4.66 -13.12
CA GLY A 228 -9.34 5.20 -13.34
C GLY A 228 -8.87 6.13 -12.23
N ILE A 229 -7.67 6.67 -12.42
CA ILE A 229 -7.03 7.54 -11.42
C ILE A 229 -7.71 8.91 -11.41
N ASN A 230 -8.19 9.32 -10.24
CA ASN A 230 -8.52 10.72 -9.99
C ASN A 230 -7.20 11.52 -9.84
N PRO A 231 -6.94 12.52 -10.71
CA PRO A 231 -5.68 13.27 -10.67
C PRO A 231 -5.46 14.03 -9.36
N VAL A 232 -6.53 14.58 -8.77
CA VAL A 232 -6.45 15.31 -7.49
C VAL A 232 -6.05 14.36 -6.38
N HIS A 233 -6.66 13.17 -6.32
CA HIS A 233 -6.33 12.18 -5.31
C HIS A 233 -4.86 11.72 -5.42
N CYS A 234 -4.42 11.39 -6.64
CA CYS A 234 -3.05 11.00 -6.91
C CYS A 234 -2.05 12.09 -6.52
N ILE A 235 -2.30 13.35 -6.90
CA ILE A 235 -1.43 14.48 -6.56
C ILE A 235 -1.37 14.65 -5.04
N THR A 236 -2.49 14.58 -4.33
CA THR A 236 -2.53 14.70 -2.86
C THR A 236 -1.66 13.64 -2.18
N MET A 237 -1.74 12.39 -2.62
CA MET A 237 -0.91 11.32 -2.05
C MET A 237 0.58 11.52 -2.37
N VAL A 238 0.91 11.88 -3.61
CA VAL A 238 2.31 12.17 -4.02
C VAL A 238 2.87 13.35 -3.20
N CYS A 239 2.08 14.41 -3.00
CA CYS A 239 2.47 15.53 -2.15
C CYS A 239 2.67 15.10 -0.70
N THR A 240 1.79 14.27 -0.15
CA THR A 240 1.91 13.73 1.22
C THR A 240 3.19 12.90 1.39
N ALA A 241 3.46 12.01 0.45
CA ALA A 241 4.69 11.22 0.39
C ALA A 241 5.94 12.12 0.29
N ALA A 242 5.91 13.14 -0.57
CA ALA A 242 7.02 14.08 -0.74
C ALA A 242 7.28 14.89 0.54
N ILE A 243 6.23 15.37 1.21
CA ILE A 243 6.32 16.08 2.50
C ILE A 243 6.95 15.16 3.56
N ALA A 244 6.51 13.91 3.66
CA ALA A 244 7.09 12.95 4.60
C ALA A 244 8.59 12.73 4.33
N LEU A 245 9.00 12.61 3.06
CA LEU A 245 10.41 12.48 2.70
C LEU A 245 11.22 13.74 3.05
N VAL A 246 10.69 14.94 2.79
CA VAL A 246 11.36 16.21 3.15
C VAL A 246 11.53 16.32 4.66
N ILE A 247 10.50 15.99 5.44
CA ILE A 247 10.57 15.94 6.91
C ILE A 247 11.65 14.95 7.36
N ALA A 248 11.69 13.76 6.75
CA ALA A 248 12.68 12.75 7.07
C ALA A 248 14.11 13.25 6.85
N ILE A 249 14.39 13.88 5.70
CA ILE A 249 15.70 14.45 5.37
C ILE A 249 16.08 15.52 6.39
N TRP A 250 15.19 16.48 6.61
CA TRP A 250 15.44 17.63 7.48
C TRP A 250 15.71 17.21 8.93
N GLN A 251 14.91 16.28 9.46
CA GLN A 251 15.07 15.79 10.83
C GLN A 251 16.36 14.95 10.97
N PHE A 252 16.66 14.10 9.99
CA PHE A 252 17.86 13.24 10.04
C PHE A 252 19.17 14.04 9.93
N GLU A 253 19.17 15.14 9.17
CA GLU A 253 20.32 16.05 9.11
C GLU A 253 20.53 16.80 10.43
N LYS A 254 19.44 17.16 11.13
CA LYS A 254 19.51 17.92 12.39
C LYS A 254 19.80 17.09 13.64
N ARG A 255 19.50 15.79 13.64
CA ARG A 255 19.73 14.93 14.81
C ARG A 255 21.23 14.80 15.06
N ASP A 256 21.69 15.18 16.24
CA ASP A 256 23.06 14.85 16.63
C ASP A 256 23.11 13.35 16.97
N LEU A 257 23.86 12.58 16.19
CA LEU A 257 24.05 11.13 16.39
C LEU A 257 25.34 10.86 17.17
N ALA A 258 26.00 11.90 17.67
CA ALA A 258 27.14 11.78 18.56
C ALA A 258 26.64 11.48 19.98
N ASN A 259 26.44 10.20 20.30
CA ASN A 259 26.58 9.63 21.64
C ASN A 259 26.80 8.12 21.55
#